data_AF-A0A5D0ISV1-F1
#
_entry.id   AF-A0A5D0ISV1-F1
#
_cell.length_a   1.000
_cell.length_b   1.000
_cell.length_c   1.000
_cell.angle_alpha   90.00
_cell.angle_beta   90.00
_cell.angle_gamma   90.00
#
_symmetry.space_group_name_H-M   'P 1'
#
loop_
_entity.id
_entity.type
_entity.pdbx_description
1 polymer ?
#
loop_
_entity_poly.entity_id
_entity_poly.type
_entity_poly.pdbx_seq_one_letter_code
_entity_poly.pdbx_strand_id
1 'polypeptide(L)'
;FGHRFKFLQRFKFLKTDATSTTDVDAIVSACNKMSMSKTGALIVFERNNNLDFLTSSGDEMNIKVTQPIIESIFFKNSPLHDGAIIVSNNIVKATRVILPVNNEKNIPQRFGLRHRA
;
A
#
# COMPACT_ATOMS: atom_id res chain seq x y z
N PHE A 1 -52.94 -6.74 -5.43
CA PHE A 1 -52.00 -7.12 -4.35
C PHE A 1 -50.63 -7.38 -4.97
N GLY A 2 -49.55 -6.73 -4.50
CA GLY A 2 -48.20 -7.06 -4.97
C GLY A 2 -47.16 -5.94 -4.99
N HIS A 3 -47.44 -4.78 -4.39
CA HIS A 3 -46.48 -3.67 -4.28
C HIS A 3 -45.59 -3.84 -3.04
N ARG A 4 -44.77 -4.90 -2.93
CA ARG A 4 -43.96 -5.12 -1.69
C ARG A 4 -42.54 -5.70 -1.86
N PHE A 5 -41.98 -5.82 -3.07
CA PHE A 5 -40.64 -6.43 -3.23
C PHE A 5 -39.51 -5.55 -3.78
N LYS A 6 -39.75 -4.26 -4.11
CA LYS A 6 -38.67 -3.33 -4.53
C LYS A 6 -37.90 -2.69 -3.37
N PHE A 7 -38.37 -2.81 -2.13
CA PHE A 7 -37.71 -2.21 -0.96
C PHE A 7 -36.50 -3.06 -0.50
N LEU A 8 -36.57 -4.39 -0.62
CA LEU A 8 -35.52 -5.31 -0.17
C LEU A 8 -34.25 -5.31 -1.05
N GLN A 9 -34.33 -4.87 -2.32
CA GLN A 9 -33.14 -4.66 -3.15
C GLN A 9 -32.31 -3.45 -2.70
N ARG A 10 -32.92 -2.48 -2.01
CA ARG A 10 -32.23 -1.30 -1.47
C ARG A 10 -31.54 -1.58 -0.13
N PHE A 11 -31.92 -2.66 0.56
CA PHE A 11 -31.29 -3.12 1.81
C PHE A 11 -30.10 -4.08 1.59
N LYS A 12 -29.88 -4.59 0.36
CA LYS A 12 -28.59 -5.20 -0.01
C LYS A 12 -27.46 -4.17 -0.19
N PHE A 13 -27.79 -2.88 -0.22
CA PHE A 13 -26.83 -1.79 -0.32
C PHE A 13 -26.27 -1.34 1.04
N LEU A 14 -26.81 -1.86 2.15
CA LEU A 14 -26.55 -1.32 3.50
C LEU A 14 -26.00 -2.35 4.50
N LYS A 15 -25.41 -3.44 4.03
CA LYS A 15 -24.65 -4.36 4.88
C LYS A 15 -23.24 -4.57 4.35
N THR A 16 -22.28 -3.94 5.06
CA THR A 16 -21.00 -4.54 5.46
C THR A 16 -19.99 -4.72 4.31
N ASP A 17 -18.91 -3.95 4.17
CA ASP A 17 -17.99 -3.39 5.17
C ASP A 17 -17.57 -1.94 4.83
N ALA A 18 -16.87 -1.25 5.73
CA ALA A 18 -16.10 -0.05 5.38
C ALA A 18 -15.01 -0.44 4.35
N THR A 19 -15.40 -0.54 3.08
CA THR A 19 -14.55 -0.99 1.99
C THR A 19 -13.40 -0.01 1.83
N SER A 20 -12.19 -0.40 2.22
CA SER A 20 -10.98 0.36 1.92
C SER A 20 -10.98 0.62 0.41
N THR A 21 -10.98 1.89 0.00
CA THR A 21 -11.09 2.31 -1.41
C THR A 21 -9.79 2.11 -2.21
N THR A 22 -8.83 1.37 -1.65
CA THR A 22 -7.51 1.16 -2.24
C THR A 22 -7.63 0.36 -3.52
N ASP A 23 -7.05 0.88 -4.60
CA ASP A 23 -7.01 0.25 -5.91
C ASP A 23 -5.98 -0.90 -5.91
N VAL A 24 -6.45 -2.09 -5.54
CA VAL A 24 -5.62 -3.29 -5.43
C VAL A 24 -5.08 -3.70 -6.81
N ASP A 25 -5.86 -3.54 -7.86
CA ASP A 25 -5.47 -3.93 -9.22
C ASP A 25 -4.29 -3.09 -9.72
N ALA A 26 -4.29 -1.79 -9.44
CA ALA A 26 -3.16 -0.91 -9.74
C ALA A 26 -1.88 -1.33 -9.00
N ILE A 27 -1.99 -1.69 -7.71
CA ILE A 27 -0.85 -2.15 -6.89
C ILE A 27 -0.29 -3.46 -7.43
N VAL A 28 -1.16 -4.45 -7.67
CA VAL A 28 -0.75 -5.77 -8.17
C VAL A 28 -0.08 -5.63 -9.54
N SER A 29 -0.63 -4.79 -10.43
CA SER A 29 -0.06 -4.53 -11.74
C SER A 29 1.34 -3.88 -11.64
N ALA A 30 1.51 -2.91 -10.74
CA ALA A 30 2.83 -2.32 -10.48
C ALA A 30 3.82 -3.35 -9.91
N CYS A 31 3.42 -4.16 -8.94
CA CYS A 31 4.25 -5.22 -8.37
C CYS A 31 4.68 -6.26 -9.42
N ASN A 32 3.77 -6.67 -10.31
CA ASN A 32 4.09 -7.57 -11.41
C ASN A 32 5.13 -6.95 -12.36
N LYS A 33 4.95 -5.68 -12.73
CA LYS A 33 5.89 -4.97 -13.60
C LYS A 33 7.27 -4.83 -12.95
N MET A 34 7.32 -4.44 -11.68
CA MET A 34 8.56 -4.30 -10.92
C MET A 34 9.28 -5.64 -10.71
N SER A 35 8.53 -6.73 -10.51
CA SER A 35 9.08 -8.09 -10.45
C SER A 35 9.80 -8.47 -11.74
N MET A 36 9.18 -8.21 -12.90
CA MET A 36 9.78 -8.49 -14.22
C MET A 36 11.09 -7.69 -14.44
N SER A 37 11.16 -6.45 -13.97
CA SER A 37 12.37 -5.62 -14.06
C SER A 37 13.34 -5.82 -12.90
N LYS A 38 13.05 -6.73 -11.97
CA LYS A 38 13.83 -6.97 -10.73
C LYS A 38 14.01 -5.71 -9.88
N THR A 39 12.99 -4.85 -9.88
CA THR A 39 12.92 -3.64 -9.05
C THR A 39 12.37 -3.99 -7.67
N GLY A 40 13.12 -3.69 -6.62
CA GLY A 40 12.67 -3.91 -5.25
C GLY A 40 11.68 -2.83 -4.79
N ALA A 41 10.61 -3.26 -4.14
CA ALA A 41 9.58 -2.38 -3.57
C ALA A 41 9.27 -2.78 -2.12
N LEU A 42 8.86 -1.81 -1.31
CA LEU A 42 8.43 -2.03 0.07
C LEU A 42 7.20 -1.16 0.35
N ILE A 43 6.03 -1.79 0.44
CA ILE A 43 4.73 -1.12 0.51
C ILE A 43 4.05 -1.53 1.81
N VAL A 44 3.72 -0.54 2.64
CA VAL A 44 3.01 -0.75 3.92
C VAL A 44 1.61 -0.21 3.78
N PHE A 45 0.63 -1.00 4.19
CA PHE A 45 -0.78 -0.62 4.19
C PHE A 45 -1.24 -0.30 5.60
N GLU A 46 -1.66 0.95 5.80
CA GLU A 46 -2.36 1.35 7.02
C GLU A 46 -3.71 0.62 7.09
N ARG A 47 -4.02 0.06 8.27
CA ARG A 47 -5.31 -0.61 8.54
C ARG A 47 -5.97 0.06 9.73
N ASN A 48 -6.22 -0.68 10.81
CA ASN A 48 -6.86 -0.14 12.01
C ASN A 48 -5.90 0.70 12.85
N ASN A 49 -4.60 0.41 12.77
CA ASN A 49 -3.57 1.18 13.46
C ASN A 49 -3.09 2.29 12.53
N ASN A 50 -3.17 3.52 13.01
CA ASN A 50 -2.59 4.68 12.36
C ASN A 50 -1.06 4.56 12.37
N LEU A 51 -0.42 4.90 11.24
CA LEU A 51 1.03 4.79 11.03
C LEU A 51 1.74 6.15 10.93
N ASP A 52 1.13 7.24 11.39
CA ASP A 52 1.67 8.61 11.34
C ASP A 52 3.02 8.75 12.07
N PHE A 53 3.27 7.90 13.07
CA PHE A 53 4.58 7.87 13.74
C PHE A 53 5.71 7.36 12.82
N LEU A 54 5.38 6.62 11.75
CA LEU A 54 6.36 6.19 10.74
C LEU A 54 6.51 7.23 9.64
N THR A 55 5.44 7.96 9.29
CA THR A 55 5.48 8.93 8.18
C THR A 55 6.46 10.08 8.44
N SER A 56 6.69 10.44 9.71
CA SER A 56 7.65 11.48 10.10
C SER A 56 9.12 11.17 9.74
N SER A 57 9.45 9.91 9.44
CA SER A 57 10.79 9.50 9.03
C SER A 57 11.05 9.64 7.52
N GLY A 58 9.99 9.84 6.73
CA GLY A 58 10.06 9.93 5.28
C GLY A 58 9.56 11.27 4.75
N ASP A 59 9.34 11.34 3.44
CA ASP A 59 8.76 12.50 2.78
C ASP A 59 7.25 12.36 2.76
N GLU A 60 6.54 13.32 3.37
CA GLU A 60 5.08 13.38 3.35
C GLU A 60 4.56 13.55 1.92
N MET A 61 3.50 12.79 1.61
CA MET A 61 2.88 12.77 0.29
C MET A 61 1.36 12.78 0.44
N ASN A 62 0.70 13.29 -0.60
CA ASN A 62 -0.75 13.18 -0.73
C ASN A 62 -1.07 12.82 -2.19
N ILE A 63 -0.59 11.64 -2.60
CA ILE A 63 -0.62 11.20 -4.00
C ILE A 63 -1.59 10.02 -4.12
N LYS A 64 -2.50 10.10 -5.09
CA LYS A 64 -3.39 8.98 -5.40
C LYS A 64 -2.59 7.78 -5.90
N VAL A 65 -2.91 6.60 -5.36
CA VAL A 65 -2.34 5.34 -5.81
C VAL A 65 -2.78 5.07 -7.24
N THR A 66 -1.79 4.93 -8.11
CA THR A 66 -1.94 4.45 -9.49
C THR A 66 -0.68 3.63 -9.82
N GLN A 67 -0.78 2.74 -10.80
CA GLN A 67 0.36 1.93 -11.22
C GLN A 67 1.59 2.77 -11.60
N PRO A 68 1.50 3.83 -12.45
CA PRO A 68 2.66 4.63 -12.82
C PRO A 68 3.32 5.34 -11.63
N ILE A 69 2.54 5.75 -10.64
CA ILE A 69 3.07 6.40 -9.43
C ILE A 69 3.90 5.41 -8.62
N ILE A 70 3.40 4.19 -8.37
CA ILE A 70 4.14 3.17 -7.61
C ILE A 70 5.44 2.83 -8.34
N GLU A 71 5.38 2.59 -9.65
CA GLU A 71 6.55 2.31 -10.48
C GLU A 71 7.57 3.45 -10.46
N SER A 72 7.11 4.71 -10.50
CA SER A 72 7.97 5.89 -10.46
C SER A 72 8.63 6.09 -9.09
N ILE A 73 7.92 5.80 -8.01
CA ILE A 73 8.48 5.88 -6.66
C ILE A 73 9.64 4.89 -6.52
N PHE A 74 9.45 3.64 -6.92
CA PHE A 74 10.47 2.59 -6.78
C PHE A 74 11.47 2.51 -7.93
N PHE A 75 11.39 3.40 -8.91
CA PHE A 75 12.38 3.46 -9.99
C PHE A 75 13.79 3.68 -9.41
N LYS A 76 14.77 2.88 -9.85
CA LYS A 76 16.11 2.80 -9.22
C LYS A 76 16.84 4.14 -9.08
N ASN A 77 16.59 5.09 -9.98
CA ASN A 77 17.23 6.42 -9.95
C ASN A 77 16.31 7.51 -9.40
N SER A 78 15.11 7.16 -8.96
CA SER A 78 14.18 8.10 -8.32
C SER A 78 14.70 8.47 -6.94
N PRO A 79 14.66 9.73 -6.50
CA PRO A 79 15.00 10.07 -5.12
C PRO A 79 14.06 9.39 -4.10
N LEU A 80 12.87 8.94 -4.50
CA LEU A 80 11.85 8.40 -3.60
C LEU A 80 11.97 6.88 -3.31
N HIS A 81 12.86 6.16 -4.00
CA HIS A 81 12.87 4.69 -4.03
C HIS A 81 13.47 4.00 -2.79
N ASP A 82 14.16 4.76 -1.96
CA ASP A 82 14.91 4.23 -0.82
C ASP A 82 14.08 4.29 0.45
N GLY A 83 13.57 3.15 0.89
CA GLY A 83 12.66 3.00 2.03
C GLY A 83 11.30 2.41 1.64
N ALA A 84 10.35 2.55 2.56
CA ALA A 84 8.97 2.11 2.37
C ALA A 84 8.08 3.25 1.86
N ILE A 85 6.96 2.88 1.23
CA ILE A 85 5.80 3.77 1.08
C ILE A 85 4.72 3.37 2.08
N ILE A 86 4.00 4.35 2.61
CA ILE A 86 2.81 4.14 3.44
C ILE A 86 1.57 4.46 2.62
N VAL A 87 0.66 3.50 2.48
CA VAL A 87 -0.59 3.64 1.73
C VAL A 87 -1.77 3.57 2.71
N SER A 88 -2.67 4.54 2.63
CA SER A 88 -3.94 4.57 3.37
C SER A 88 -5.03 5.14 2.48
N ASN A 89 -6.21 4.49 2.43
CA ASN A 89 -7.38 4.97 1.69
C ASN A 89 -7.09 5.37 0.22
N ASN A 90 -6.34 4.53 -0.51
CA ASN A 90 -5.90 4.80 -1.88
C ASN A 90 -4.96 6.00 -2.07
N ILE A 91 -4.34 6.48 -1.00
CA ILE A 91 -3.37 7.58 -1.00
C ILE A 91 -2.03 7.07 -0.48
N VAL A 92 -0.95 7.43 -1.17
CA VAL A 92 0.42 7.33 -0.65
C VAL A 92 0.62 8.50 0.32
N LYS A 93 0.63 8.22 1.62
CA LYS A 93 0.80 9.20 2.71
C LYS A 93 2.25 9.66 2.89
N ALA A 94 3.19 8.76 2.61
CA ALA A 94 4.61 9.07 2.70
C ALA A 94 5.44 8.12 1.83
N THR A 95 6.61 8.58 1.42
CA THR A 95 7.65 7.80 0.74
C THR A 95 8.96 7.88 1.52
N ARG A 96 9.95 7.05 1.17
CA ARG A 96 11.24 6.96 1.89
C ARG A 96 11.12 6.70 3.40
N VAL A 97 10.03 6.07 3.83
CA VAL A 97 9.79 5.80 5.25
C VAL A 97 10.77 4.74 5.74
N ILE A 98 11.42 5.02 6.86
CA ILE A 98 12.36 4.11 7.53
C ILE A 98 11.56 3.22 8.46
N LEU A 99 11.58 1.91 8.20
CA LEU A 99 10.95 0.92 9.07
C LEU A 99 11.97 0.35 10.07
N PRO A 100 11.53 0.02 11.30
CA PRO A 100 12.37 -0.69 12.25
C PRO A 100 12.73 -2.08 11.69
N VAL A 101 14.00 -2.46 11.76
CA VAL A 101 14.46 -3.77 11.27
C VAL A 101 14.49 -4.80 12.38
N ASN A 102 13.99 -6.01 12.09
CA ASN A 102 14.12 -7.14 12.98
C ASN A 102 15.52 -7.80 12.84
N ASN A 103 16.22 -7.93 13.97
CA ASN A 103 17.54 -8.56 14.07
C ASN A 103 17.48 -10.06 14.43
N GLU A 104 16.29 -10.65 14.50
CA GLU A 104 16.11 -12.07 14.76
C GLU A 104 16.82 -12.96 13.70
N LYS A 105 17.47 -14.01 14.18
CA LYS A 105 18.20 -14.99 13.33
C LYS A 105 17.28 -15.87 12.47
N ASN A 106 15.96 -15.66 12.56
CA ASN A 106 14.95 -16.45 11.85
C ASN A 106 14.83 -16.07 10.36
N ILE A 107 15.35 -14.90 9.95
CA ILE A 107 15.38 -14.47 8.55
C ILE A 107 16.70 -14.94 7.90
N PRO A 108 16.65 -15.79 6.85
CA PRO A 108 17.85 -16.23 6.16
C PRO A 108 18.74 -15.08 5.69
N GLN A 109 20.06 -15.22 5.82
CA GLN A 109 21.03 -14.17 5.50
C GLN A 109 20.96 -13.67 4.05
N ARG A 110 20.42 -14.48 3.12
CA ARG A 110 20.21 -14.09 1.71
C ARG A 110 19.20 -12.95 1.52
N PHE A 111 18.38 -12.65 2.52
CA PHE A 111 17.39 -11.57 2.44
C PHE A 111 17.96 -10.24 2.92
N GLY A 112 17.79 -9.20 2.10
CA GLY A 112 18.28 -7.84 2.36
C GLY A 112 17.39 -7.03 3.30
N LEU A 113 17.75 -5.75 3.50
CA LEU A 113 17.12 -4.86 4.49
C LEU A 113 15.61 -4.68 4.29
N ARG A 114 15.11 -4.60 3.05
CA ARG A 114 13.66 -4.50 2.77
C ARG A 114 12.84 -5.68 3.29
N HIS A 115 13.45 -6.85 3.48
CA HIS A 115 12.78 -8.04 4.04
C HIS A 115 12.89 -8.10 5.57
N ARG A 116 13.84 -7.36 6.15
CA ARG A 116 14.09 -7.32 7.60
C ARG A 116 13.32 -6.18 8.27
N ALA A 117 13.07 -5.11 7.51
CA ALA A 117 12.07 -4.09 7.76
C ALA A 117 10.66 -4.71 7.83
#